data_AF-A0A367MAF5-F1
#
_entry.id   AF-A0A367MAF5-F1
#
_cell.length_a   1.000
_cell.length_b   1.000
_cell.length_c   1.000
_cell.angle_alpha   90.00
_cell.angle_beta   90.00
_cell.angle_gamma   90.00
#
_symmetry.space_group_name_H-M   'P 1'
#
loop_
_entity.id
_entity.type
_entity.pdbx_description
1 polymer ?
#
loop_
_entity_poly.entity_id
_entity_poly.type
_entity_poly.pdbx_seq_one_letter_code
_entity_poly.pdbx_strand_id
1 'polypeptide(L)' 'MIEVRNLLKVFDTRGQVVRAVDDVSTRVARGEVLVVIGPSGSGK' A
#
# COMPACT_ATOMS: atom_id res chain seq x y z
N MET A 1 12.41 7.44 10.30
CA MET A 1 11.41 8.15 9.49
C MET A 1 11.23 7.33 8.24
N ILE A 2 9.99 6.96 7.94
CA ILE A 2 9.60 6.24 6.73
C ILE A 2 8.70 7.18 5.95
N GLU A 3 8.90 7.27 4.63
CA GLU A 3 8.06 8.07 3.75
C GLU A 3 7.76 7.27 2.49
N VAL A 4 6.48 7.16 2.17
CA VAL A 4 5.95 6.51 0.98
C VAL A 4 5.19 7.56 0.19
N ARG A 5 5.49 7.69 -1.09
CA ARG A 5 4.86 8.67 -1.98
C ARG A 5 4.37 7.97 -3.22
N ASN A 6 3.11 8.19 -3.55
CA ASN A 6 2.47 7.75 -4.80
C ASN A 6 2.71 6.27 -5.11
N LEU A 7 2.62 5.41 -4.10
CA LEU A 7 2.88 3.98 -4.27
C LEU A 7 1.79 3.36 -5.13
N LEU A 8 2.21 2.79 -6.26
CA LEU A 8 1.39 2.01 -7.16
C LEU A 8 1.95 0.58 -7.23
N LYS A 9 1.10 -0.41 -6.95
CA LYS A 9 1.43 -1.82 -7.15
C LYS A 9 0.34 -2.48 -7.99
N VAL A 10 0.76 -2.94 -9.16
CA VAL A 10 -0.08 -3.72 -10.07
C VAL A 10 0.38 -5.17 -10.07
N PHE A 11 -0.58 -6.09 -9.96
CA PHE A 11 -0.40 -7.50 -10.24
C PHE A 11 -1.10 -7.81 -11.56
N ASP A 12 -0.42 -8.59 -12.40
CA ASP A 12 -1.01 -9.22 -13.55
C ASP A 12 -1.07 -10.72 -13.27
N THR A 13 -2.28 -11.25 -13.11
CA THR A 13 -2.49 -12.66 -12.83
C THR A 13 -3.62 -13.18 -13.69
N ARG A 14 -3.33 -14.22 -14.48
CA ARG A 14 -4.32 -14.95 -15.31
C ARG A 14 -5.15 -14.03 -16.22
N GLY A 15 -4.53 -12.97 -16.76
CA GLY A 15 -5.19 -12.00 -17.64
C GLY A 15 -6.05 -10.97 -16.91
N GLN A 16 -6.02 -10.94 -15.57
CA GLN A 16 -6.63 -9.89 -14.78
C GLN A 16 -5.56 -8.96 -14.20
N VAL A 17 -5.73 -7.67 -14.49
CA VAL A 17 -4.91 -6.60 -13.94
C VAL A 17 -5.54 -6.13 -12.64
N VAL A 18 -4.81 -6.25 -11.53
CA VAL A 18 -5.25 -5.80 -10.21
C VAL A 18 -4.32 -4.71 -9.71
N ARG A 19 -4.85 -3.51 -9.47
CA ARG A 19 -4.15 -2.43 -8.77
C ARG A 19 -4.30 -2.68 -7.26
N ALA A 20 -3.37 -3.44 -6.68
CA ALA A 20 -3.42 -3.79 -5.27
C ALA A 20 -3.07 -2.62 -4.34
N VAL A 21 -2.23 -1.69 -4.81
CA VAL A 21 -2.00 -0.40 -4.16
C VAL A 21 -2.12 0.66 -5.24
N ASP A 22 -2.91 1.71 -4.99
CA ASP A 22 -3.24 2.73 -5.99
C ASP A 22 -2.99 4.12 -5.43
N ASP A 23 -1.89 4.74 -5.84
CA ASP A 23 -1.47 6.11 -5.49
C ASP A 23 -1.47 6.39 -3.97
N VAL A 24 -0.96 5.45 -3.19
CA VAL A 24 -0.94 5.57 -1.72
C VAL A 24 0.30 6.35 -1.26
N SER A 25 0.08 7.35 -0.42
CA SER A 25 1.15 8.12 0.23
C SER A 25 0.97 8.07 1.75
N THR A 26 2.06 7.84 2.49
CA THR A 26 2.06 7.87 3.95
C THR A 26 3.43 8.28 4.49
N ARG A 27 3.47 8.72 5.75
CA ARG A 27 4.69 9.10 6.44
C ARG A 27 4.62 8.62 7.88
N VAL A 28 5.72 8.03 8.35
CA VAL A 28 5.90 7.59 9.73
C VAL A 28 7.10 8.33 10.32
N ALA A 29 6.85 9.13 11.34
CA ALA A 29 7.86 9.88 12.06
C ALA A 29 8.81 8.94 12.85
N ARG A 30 9.90 9.49 13.37
CA ARG A 30 10.80 8.73 14.25
C ARG A 30 10.10 8.48 15.59
N GLY A 31 10.02 7.23 16.01
CA GLY A 31 9.35 6.84 17.26
C GLY A 31 7.84 6.66 17.14
N GLU A 32 7.26 6.86 15.95
CA GLU A 32 5.85 6.62 15.68
C GLU A 32 5.59 5.15 15.32
N VAL A 33 4.46 4.62 15.78
CA VAL A 33 3.95 3.30 15.41
C VAL A 33 2.74 3.50 14.51
N LEU A 34 2.82 3.00 13.28
CA LEU A 34 1.72 2.99 12.32
C LEU A 34 1.25 1.56 12.08
N VAL A 35 -0.07 1.34 12.07
CA VAL A 35 -0.69 0.04 11.79
C VAL A 35 -1.65 0.19 10.62
N VAL A 36 -1.52 -0.68 9.62
CA VAL A 36 -2.43 -0.76 8.48
C VAL A 36 -3.39 -1.94 8.70
N ILE A 37 -4.69 -1.68 8.69
CA ILE A 37 -5.75 -2.67 8.94
C ILE A 37 -6.77 -2.69 7.81
N GLY A 38 -7.47 -3.81 7.65
CA GLY A 38 -8.42 -4.00 6.55
C GLY A 38 -8.61 -5.47 6.13
N PRO A 39 -9.69 -5.78 5.37
CA PRO A 39 -10.07 -7.14 4.97
C PRO A 39 -9.04 -7.86 4.11
N SER A 40 -9.15 -9.18 3.97
CA SER A 40 -8.30 -9.96 3.04
C SER A 40 -8.37 -9.36 1.62
N GLY A 41 -7.21 -9.25 0.96
CA GLY A 41 -7.09 -8.70 -0.40
C GLY A 41 -7.05 -7.16 -0.51
N SER A 42 -7.16 -6.41 0.58
CA SER A 42 -7.26 -4.93 0.54
C SER A 42 -5.95 -4.16 0.27
N GLY A 43 -4.82 -4.84 0.01
CA GLY A 43 -3.55 -4.16 -0.25
C GLY A 43 -2.84 -3.54 0.97
N LYS A 44 -3.08 -4.08 2.17
CA LYS A 44 -2.29 -3.79 3.37
C LYS A 44 -0.84 -4.24 3.20
#